data_AF-A0A1Q9GTX9-F1
#
_entry.id   AF-A0A1Q9GTX9-F1
#
_cell.length_a   1.000
_cell.length_b   1.000
_cell.length_c   1.000
_cell.angle_alpha   90.00
_cell.angle_beta   90.00
_cell.angle_gamma   90.00
#
_symmetry.space_group_name_H-M   'P 1'
#
loop_
_entity.id
_entity.type
_entity.pdbx_description
1 polymer ?
#
loop_
_entity_poly.entity_id
_entity_poly.type
_entity_poly.pdbx_seq_one_letter_code
_entity_poly.pdbx_strand_id
1 'polypeptide(L)'
;MSGACPDSWGMHMRKSHCYTISPWCIFLGLFVSTAALSAPLCQPQWHNAITLQDSEIRLESGADTFLVKPSGQLYYGVHKVKLNDQQLAVLASYHRMMTDDLPYVLSHSQFIDQELCDRVARRQKKEHEIQSLIPALRQWQSVTLE
;
A
#
# COMPACT_ATOMS: atom_id res chain seq x y z
N MET A 1 -33.42 12.63 -45.92
CA MET A 1 -32.97 11.72 -44.86
C MET A 1 -34.20 11.01 -44.34
N SER A 2 -34.38 9.78 -44.80
CA SER A 2 -35.56 8.94 -44.57
C SER A 2 -35.18 7.82 -43.62
N GLY A 3 -36.09 7.43 -42.75
CA GLY A 3 -35.92 6.24 -41.91
C GLY A 3 -36.94 6.17 -40.79
N ALA A 4 -38.20 5.89 -41.13
CA ALA A 4 -39.24 5.50 -40.20
C ALA A 4 -39.00 4.06 -39.70
N CYS A 5 -39.28 3.80 -38.41
CA CYS A 5 -39.36 2.44 -37.88
C CYS A 5 -40.76 1.85 -38.14
N PRO A 6 -40.88 0.58 -38.56
CA PRO A 6 -42.15 -0.01 -38.95
C PRO A 6 -42.92 -0.63 -37.77
N ASP A 7 -44.24 -0.47 -37.82
CA ASP A 7 -45.22 -1.36 -37.20
C ASP A 7 -45.23 -2.71 -37.93
N SER A 8 -45.30 -3.85 -37.21
CA SER A 8 -46.26 -4.93 -37.52
C SER A 8 -46.13 -6.19 -36.64
N TRP A 9 -47.20 -6.45 -35.88
CA TRP A 9 -47.91 -7.71 -35.59
C TRP A 9 -47.18 -8.99 -35.15
N GLY A 10 -47.58 -9.46 -33.96
CA GLY A 10 -47.35 -10.82 -33.47
C GLY A 10 -48.07 -11.07 -32.14
N MET A 11 -49.40 -10.93 -32.11
CA MET A 11 -50.23 -11.36 -30.99
C MET A 11 -50.10 -12.87 -30.78
N HIS A 12 -49.30 -13.27 -29.79
CA HIS A 12 -49.47 -14.57 -29.14
C HIS A 12 -50.09 -14.33 -27.76
N MET A 13 -51.37 -14.67 -27.65
CA MET A 13 -52.08 -14.77 -26.38
C MET A 13 -51.29 -15.68 -25.43
N ARG A 14 -50.82 -15.12 -24.32
CA ARG A 14 -50.38 -15.90 -23.16
C ARG A 14 -51.39 -15.66 -22.04
N LYS A 15 -52.07 -16.74 -21.66
CA LYS A 15 -53.18 -16.81 -20.72
C LYS A 15 -52.89 -16.05 -19.42
N SER A 16 -53.80 -15.16 -19.06
CA SER A 16 -53.86 -14.50 -17.76
C SER A 16 -54.16 -15.55 -16.69
N HIS A 17 -53.13 -15.94 -15.93
CA HIS A 17 -53.33 -16.67 -14.68
C HIS A 17 -53.53 -15.63 -13.57
N CYS A 18 -54.79 -15.47 -13.15
CA CYS A 18 -55.14 -14.80 -11.90
C CYS A 18 -54.49 -15.59 -10.75
N TYR A 19 -53.50 -15.00 -10.10
CA TYR A 19 -52.99 -15.50 -8.83
C TYR A 19 -53.82 -14.91 -7.70
N THR A 20 -54.64 -15.76 -7.09
CA THR A 20 -55.29 -15.51 -5.80
C THR A 20 -54.21 -15.33 -4.74
N ILE A 21 -54.11 -14.12 -4.18
CA ILE A 21 -53.20 -13.78 -3.11
C ILE A 21 -53.69 -14.47 -1.83
N SER A 22 -53.00 -15.54 -1.43
CA SER A 22 -53.18 -16.20 -0.14
C SER A 22 -52.55 -15.33 0.96
N PRO A 23 -53.29 -14.98 2.04
CA PRO A 23 -52.80 -14.03 3.05
C PRO A 23 -51.83 -14.62 4.08
N TRP A 24 -51.40 -15.88 3.91
CA TRP A 24 -50.67 -16.65 4.94
C TRP A 24 -49.26 -17.05 4.52
N CYS A 25 -48.53 -16.12 3.90
CA CYS A 25 -47.11 -16.28 3.60
C CYS A 25 -46.39 -14.94 3.84
N ILE A 26 -46.41 -14.47 5.09
CA ILE A 26 -45.38 -13.56 5.59
C ILE A 26 -44.10 -14.39 5.67
N PHE A 27 -43.49 -14.64 4.51
CA PHE A 27 -42.13 -15.12 4.44
C PHE A 27 -41.25 -14.04 5.07
N LEU A 28 -40.48 -14.43 6.08
CA LEU A 28 -39.39 -13.69 6.66
C LEU A 28 -38.45 -13.19 5.55
N GLY A 29 -38.72 -11.99 5.04
CA GLY A 29 -37.82 -11.22 4.20
C GLY A 29 -36.80 -10.49 5.07
N LEU A 30 -36.00 -11.25 5.83
CA LEU A 30 -34.77 -10.72 6.42
C LEU A 30 -33.73 -10.65 5.30
N PHE A 31 -33.82 -9.60 4.48
CA PHE A 31 -32.70 -9.16 3.65
C PHE A 31 -31.59 -8.70 4.60
N VAL A 32 -30.70 -9.63 4.98
CA VAL A 32 -29.43 -9.28 5.61
C VAL A 32 -28.57 -8.67 4.50
N SER A 33 -28.63 -7.34 4.38
CA SER A 33 -27.64 -6.59 3.62
C SER A 33 -26.30 -6.71 4.34
N THR A 34 -25.46 -7.66 3.92
CA THR A 34 -24.05 -7.69 4.32
C THR A 34 -23.37 -6.50 3.66
N ALA A 35 -23.32 -5.36 4.36
CA ALA A 35 -22.41 -4.29 3.99
C ALA A 35 -20.98 -4.87 4.06
N ALA A 36 -20.34 -5.04 2.91
CA ALA A 36 -18.93 -5.34 2.85
C ALA A 36 -18.19 -4.11 3.40
N LEU A 37 -17.79 -4.16 4.67
CA LEU A 37 -16.91 -3.17 5.28
C LEU A 37 -15.54 -3.33 4.61
N SER A 38 -15.27 -2.54 3.57
CA SER A 38 -13.90 -2.37 3.07
C SER A 38 -13.09 -1.73 4.20
N ALA A 39 -12.05 -2.41 4.67
CA ALA A 39 -11.11 -1.82 5.62
C ALA A 39 -10.57 -0.50 5.03
N PRO A 40 -10.45 0.57 5.83
CA PRO A 40 -9.87 1.80 5.34
C PRO A 40 -8.43 1.55 4.89
N LEU A 41 -8.01 2.23 3.82
CA LEU A 41 -6.62 2.26 3.40
C LEU A 41 -5.76 2.91 4.50
N CYS A 42 -4.48 2.56 4.52
CA CYS A 42 -3.53 3.05 5.50
C CYS A 42 -3.33 4.57 5.42
N GLN A 43 -2.85 5.16 6.52
CA GLN A 43 -2.49 6.58 6.60
C GLN A 43 -0.99 6.74 6.87
N PRO A 44 -0.15 6.79 5.83
CA PRO A 44 1.28 6.96 6.00
C PRO A 44 1.61 8.39 6.46
N GLN A 45 2.36 8.49 7.55
CA GLN A 45 3.02 9.70 8.00
C GLN A 45 4.48 9.65 7.55
N TRP A 46 4.84 10.50 6.60
CA TRP A 46 6.19 10.57 6.05
C TRP A 46 7.08 11.43 6.94
N HIS A 47 8.24 10.88 7.29
CA HIS A 47 9.29 11.54 8.06
C HIS A 47 10.59 11.48 7.25
N ASN A 48 11.62 12.22 7.67
CA ASN A 48 13.02 12.04 7.24
C ASN A 48 13.25 11.61 5.78
N ALA A 49 13.64 12.55 4.92
CA ALA A 49 13.80 12.27 3.50
C ALA A 49 14.78 11.11 3.23
N ILE A 50 14.44 10.31 2.21
CA ILE A 50 15.31 9.27 1.66
C ILE A 50 15.55 9.60 0.21
N THR A 51 16.82 9.54 -0.20
CA THR A 51 17.20 9.65 -1.61
C THR A 51 18.03 8.44 -2.04
N LEU A 52 17.85 8.02 -3.29
CA LEU A 52 18.65 7.00 -3.95
C LEU A 52 19.44 7.69 -5.06
N GLN A 53 20.77 7.73 -4.92
CA GLN A 53 21.67 8.37 -5.88
C GLN A 53 22.93 7.52 -6.02
N ASP A 54 23.41 7.29 -7.25
CA ASP A 54 24.63 6.52 -7.52
C ASP A 54 24.63 5.13 -6.85
N SER A 55 23.45 4.50 -6.77
CA SER A 55 23.21 3.23 -6.06
C SER A 55 23.43 3.30 -4.55
N GLU A 56 23.50 4.48 -3.95
CA GLU A 56 23.60 4.70 -2.51
C GLU A 56 22.31 5.30 -1.98
N ILE A 57 21.88 4.86 -0.80
CA ILE A 57 20.71 5.43 -0.14
C ILE A 57 21.19 6.41 0.92
N ARG A 58 20.75 7.65 0.82
CA ARG A 58 20.96 8.66 1.85
C ARG A 58 19.75 8.68 2.80
N LEU A 59 20.05 8.59 4.09
CA LEU A 59 19.07 8.65 5.18
C LEU A 59 19.31 9.96 5.93
N GLU A 60 18.37 10.89 5.87
CA GLU A 60 18.44 12.15 6.61
C GLU A 60 17.83 11.99 8.01
N SER A 61 18.42 12.62 9.01
CA SER A 61 17.92 12.59 10.39
C SER A 61 18.24 13.92 11.08
N GLY A 62 17.41 14.94 10.86
CA GLY A 62 17.73 16.30 11.31
C GLY A 62 19.00 16.82 10.64
N ALA A 63 20.05 17.11 11.42
CA ALA A 63 21.35 17.53 10.88
C ALA A 63 22.25 16.35 10.46
N ASP A 64 21.87 15.13 10.85
CA ASP A 64 22.65 13.94 10.57
C ASP A 64 22.32 13.38 9.19
N THR A 65 23.35 12.86 8.53
CA THR A 65 23.19 12.16 7.26
C THR A 65 23.94 10.86 7.27
N PHE A 66 23.21 9.79 7.04
CA PHE A 66 23.76 8.46 6.85
C PHE A 66 23.69 8.03 5.41
N LEU A 67 24.62 7.18 5.01
CA LEU A 67 24.68 6.64 3.66
C LEU A 67 24.81 5.13 3.73
N VAL A 68 23.91 4.44 3.02
CA VAL A 68 23.86 2.99 2.91
C VAL A 68 24.25 2.58 1.50
N LYS A 69 25.34 1.84 1.37
CA LYS A 69 25.77 1.25 0.09
C LYS A 69 25.00 -0.04 -0.22
N PRO A 70 25.02 -0.54 -1.47
CA PRO A 70 24.35 -1.81 -1.83
C PRO A 70 24.79 -3.01 -1.00
N SER A 71 26.05 -3.02 -0.56
CA SER A 71 26.60 -4.07 0.30
C SER A 71 26.17 -3.97 1.77
N GLY A 72 25.30 -3.02 2.13
CA GLY A 72 24.89 -2.74 3.50
C GLY A 72 25.89 -1.97 4.35
N GLN A 73 26.99 -1.47 3.76
CA GLN A 73 27.91 -0.61 4.49
C GLN A 73 27.24 0.71 4.84
N LEU A 74 27.38 1.13 6.10
CA LEU A 74 26.86 2.39 6.62
C LEU A 74 27.98 3.40 6.80
N TYR A 75 27.73 4.63 6.38
CA TYR A 75 28.59 5.78 6.61
C TYR A 75 27.81 6.87 7.36
N TYR A 76 28.50 7.59 8.24
CA TYR A 76 28.03 8.84 8.84
C TYR A 76 28.95 9.95 8.36
N GLY A 77 28.42 10.85 7.52
CA GLY A 77 29.26 11.73 6.70
C GLY A 77 30.25 10.91 5.85
N VAL A 78 31.55 11.13 6.05
CA VAL A 78 32.63 10.40 5.36
C VAL A 78 33.12 9.16 6.12
N HIS A 79 32.66 8.96 7.36
CA HIS A 79 33.19 7.92 8.24
C HIS A 79 32.38 6.63 8.13
N LYS A 80 33.07 5.52 7.83
CA LYS A 80 32.46 4.19 7.83
C LYS A 80 32.13 3.76 9.25
N VAL A 81 30.88 3.36 9.49
CA VAL A 81 30.44 2.77 10.75
C VAL A 81 30.88 1.31 10.80
N LYS A 82 31.41 0.87 11.95
CA LYS A 82 31.78 -0.53 12.18
C LYS A 82 30.51 -1.34 12.44
N LEU A 83 30.23 -2.30 11.57
CA LEU A 83 29.05 -3.18 11.64
C LEU A 83 29.49 -4.65 11.72
N ASN A 84 28.68 -5.47 12.38
CA ASN A 84 28.77 -6.93 12.32
C ASN A 84 28.00 -7.49 11.11
N ASP A 85 28.09 -8.79 10.88
CA ASP A 85 27.49 -9.44 9.71
C ASP A 85 25.96 -9.31 9.67
N GLN A 86 25.30 -9.38 10.82
CA GLN A 86 23.84 -9.22 10.91
C GLN A 86 23.42 -7.79 10.55
N GLN A 87 24.15 -6.79 11.03
CA GLN A 87 23.91 -5.38 10.73
C GLN A 87 24.18 -5.04 9.26
N LEU A 88 25.23 -5.63 8.67
CA LEU A 88 25.48 -5.52 7.22
C LEU A 88 24.35 -6.15 6.41
N ALA A 89 23.91 -7.35 6.79
CA ALA A 89 22.86 -8.07 6.08
C ALA A 89 21.52 -7.33 6.12
N VAL A 90 21.13 -6.76 7.27
CA VAL A 90 19.86 -6.02 7.37
C VAL A 90 19.88 -4.75 6.52
N LEU A 91 21.00 -4.02 6.47
CA LEU A 91 21.13 -2.83 5.64
C LEU A 91 21.21 -3.15 4.15
N ALA A 92 21.89 -4.23 3.76
CA ALA A 92 21.89 -4.71 2.37
C ALA A 92 20.49 -5.16 1.94
N SER A 93 19.74 -5.79 2.84
CA SER A 93 18.33 -6.13 2.60
C SER A 93 17.46 -4.89 2.45
N TYR A 94 17.64 -3.88 3.31
CA TYR A 94 16.92 -2.62 3.23
C TYR A 94 17.23 -1.89 1.93
N HIS A 95 18.51 -1.86 1.54
CA HIS A 95 18.93 -1.23 0.30
C HIS A 95 18.25 -1.81 -0.94
N ARG A 96 18.23 -3.14 -1.06
CA ARG A 96 17.54 -3.83 -2.15
C ARG A 96 16.04 -3.55 -2.16
N MET A 97 15.41 -3.59 -0.98
CA MET A 97 13.98 -3.29 -0.83
C MET A 97 13.67 -1.86 -1.30
N MET A 98 14.46 -0.87 -0.87
CA MET A 98 14.26 0.53 -1.22
C MET A 98 14.54 0.84 -2.69
N THR A 99 15.43 0.09 -3.34
CA THR A 99 15.69 0.23 -4.78
C THR A 99 14.45 -0.12 -5.61
N ASP A 100 13.63 -1.08 -5.15
CA ASP A 100 12.34 -1.44 -5.76
C ASP A 100 11.20 -0.52 -5.29
N ASP A 101 11.14 -0.23 -3.98
CA ASP A 101 10.02 0.48 -3.37
C ASP A 101 10.00 1.99 -3.69
N LEU A 102 11.16 2.66 -3.74
CA LEU A 102 11.20 4.13 -3.89
C LEU A 102 10.54 4.62 -5.19
N PRO A 103 10.85 4.06 -6.39
CA PRO A 103 10.19 4.49 -7.63
C PRO A 103 8.66 4.36 -7.57
N TYR A 104 8.17 3.28 -6.95
CA TYR A 104 6.74 3.05 -6.79
C TYR A 104 6.11 4.09 -5.86
N VAL A 105 6.67 4.26 -4.66
CA VAL A 105 6.17 5.21 -3.65
C VAL A 105 6.15 6.64 -4.20
N LEU A 106 7.20 7.06 -4.90
CA LEU A 106 7.28 8.42 -5.45
C LEU A 106 6.25 8.66 -6.56
N SER A 107 6.02 7.66 -7.43
CA SER A 107 5.01 7.76 -8.50
C SER A 107 3.57 7.65 -8.01
N HIS A 108 3.33 7.03 -6.85
CA HIS A 108 1.99 6.81 -6.28
C HIS A 108 1.72 7.69 -5.04
N SER A 109 2.56 8.70 -4.76
CA SER A 109 2.43 9.56 -3.58
C SER A 109 1.11 10.35 -3.49
N GLN A 110 0.41 10.55 -4.61
CA GLN A 110 -0.87 11.25 -4.68
C GLN A 110 -2.09 10.32 -4.56
N PHE A 111 -1.90 9.01 -4.66
CA PHE A 111 -2.98 8.03 -4.62
C PHE A 111 -2.58 6.86 -3.73
N ILE A 112 -3.20 6.80 -2.55
CA ILE A 112 -3.00 5.66 -1.65
C ILE A 112 -3.86 4.52 -2.15
N ASP A 113 -3.22 3.38 -2.42
CA ASP A 113 -3.86 2.11 -2.70
C ASP A 113 -3.32 1.01 -1.77
N GLN A 114 -3.83 -0.20 -1.92
CA GLN A 114 -3.42 -1.32 -1.09
C GLN A 114 -1.93 -1.68 -1.28
N GLU A 115 -1.40 -1.58 -2.49
CA GLU A 115 -0.01 -1.92 -2.76
C GLU A 115 0.95 -0.93 -2.12
N LEU A 116 0.65 0.38 -2.18
CA LEU A 116 1.39 1.41 -1.44
C LEU A 116 1.37 1.12 0.06
N CYS A 117 0.21 0.77 0.61
CA CYS A 117 0.09 0.43 2.02
C CYS A 117 0.94 -0.78 2.42
N ASP A 118 0.92 -1.83 1.60
CA ASP A 118 1.71 -3.03 1.86
C ASP A 118 3.22 -2.72 1.79
N ARG A 119 3.65 -1.87 0.84
CA ARG A 119 5.04 -1.40 0.72
C ARG A 119 5.47 -0.58 1.94
N VAL A 120 4.64 0.39 2.34
CA VAL A 120 4.92 1.23 3.51
C VAL A 120 5.00 0.39 4.79
N ALA A 121 4.08 -0.57 4.99
CA ALA A 121 4.10 -1.46 6.14
C ALA A 121 5.39 -2.29 6.21
N ARG A 122 5.84 -2.83 5.06
CA ARG A 122 7.12 -3.56 4.97
C ARG A 122 8.30 -2.66 5.29
N ARG A 123 8.31 -1.43 4.75
CA ARG A 123 9.35 -0.43 5.01
C ARG A 123 9.43 -0.10 6.50
N GLN A 124 8.32 0.30 7.11
CA GLN A 124 8.27 0.61 8.55
C GLN A 124 8.76 -0.58 9.39
N LYS A 125 8.33 -1.81 9.08
CA LYS A 125 8.80 -3.01 9.79
C LYS A 125 10.31 -3.21 9.67
N LYS A 126 10.88 -3.04 8.48
CA LYS A 126 12.32 -3.18 8.25
C LYS A 126 13.11 -2.07 8.96
N GLU A 127 12.58 -0.86 9.03
CA GLU A 127 13.20 0.25 9.77
C GLU A 127 13.25 -0.04 11.27
N HIS A 128 12.19 -0.59 11.85
CA HIS A 128 12.22 -1.05 13.26
C HIS A 128 13.27 -2.15 13.50
N GLU A 129 13.43 -3.08 12.56
CA GLU A 129 14.49 -4.09 12.64
C GLU A 129 15.88 -3.44 12.65
N ILE A 130 16.14 -2.49 11.76
CA ILE A 130 17.39 -1.72 11.72
C ILE A 130 17.64 -1.00 13.04
N GLN A 131 16.63 -0.32 13.59
CA GLN A 131 16.72 0.42 14.85
C GLN A 131 17.09 -0.47 16.04
N SER A 132 16.57 -1.70 16.05
CA SER A 132 16.88 -2.68 17.09
C SER A 132 18.33 -3.17 17.03
N LEU A 133 18.93 -3.18 15.83
CA LEU A 133 20.27 -3.71 15.58
C LEU A 133 21.36 -2.64 15.54
N ILE A 134 21.05 -1.41 15.12
CA ILE A 134 22.03 -0.36 14.82
C ILE A 134 21.74 0.87 15.67
N PRO A 135 22.45 1.06 16.80
CA PRO A 135 22.21 2.16 17.73
C PRO A 135 22.26 3.55 17.10
N ALA A 136 23.12 3.76 16.09
CA ALA A 136 23.25 5.04 15.39
C ALA A 136 21.98 5.43 14.60
N LEU A 137 21.14 4.45 14.26
CA LEU A 137 19.89 4.66 13.51
C LEU A 137 18.66 4.52 14.40
N ARG A 138 18.81 4.42 15.73
CA ARG A 138 17.72 4.07 16.67
C ARG A 138 16.49 4.98 16.56
N GLN A 139 16.68 6.26 16.29
CA GLN A 139 15.60 7.24 16.18
C GLN A 139 15.21 7.54 14.73
N TRP A 140 15.92 6.96 13.77
CA TRP A 140 15.68 7.23 12.38
C TRP A 140 14.55 6.37 11.84
N GLN A 141 13.52 7.01 11.28
CA GLN A 141 12.42 6.39 10.53
C GLN A 141 12.03 7.33 9.42
N SER A 142 11.62 6.79 8.28
CA SER A 142 11.14 7.60 7.17
C SER A 142 9.63 7.53 6.97
N VAL A 143 8.97 6.57 7.62
CA VAL A 143 7.52 6.46 7.55
C VAL A 143 6.95 5.75 8.77
N THR A 144 5.80 6.20 9.25
CA THR A 144 4.95 5.49 10.20
C THR A 144 3.54 5.29 9.63
N LEU A 145 2.90 4.18 9.98
CA LEU A 145 1.46 3.98 9.77
C LEU A 145 0.72 4.23 11.08
N GLU A 146 -0.35 5.02 11.02
CA GLU A 146 -1.34 5.21 12.11
C GLU A 146 -2.40 4.10 12.12
#